data_AF-A0A9P1JZY9-F1
#
_entry.id   AF-A0A9P1JZY9-F1
#
_cell.length_a   1.000
_cell.length_b   1.000
_cell.length_c   1.000
_cell.angle_alpha   90.00
_cell.angle_beta   90.00
_cell.angle_gamma   90.00
#
_symmetry.space_group_name_H-M   'P 1'
#
loop_
_entity.id
_entity.type
_entity.pdbx_description
1 polymer ?
#
loop_
_entity_poly.entity_id
_entity_poly.type
_entity_poly.pdbx_seq_one_letter_code
_entity_poly.pdbx_strand_id
1 'polypeptide(L)'
;MAKPYRPSNGTEGDIFHAHWCAHCTKAKPGAPCMIAGAAFFHDIEEPEYPKEWVQDENGPRCTAFNDKVQMTKADVAYLAWMRDRDAAREAQGGGNG
;
A
#
# COMPACT_ATOMS: atom_id res chain seq x y z
N MET A 1 -7.47 20.29 9.45
CA MET A 1 -6.24 19.75 10.10
C MET A 1 -6.47 18.27 10.37
N ALA A 2 -5.47 17.43 10.09
CA ALA A 2 -5.54 16.01 10.40
C ALA A 2 -5.35 15.79 11.91
N LYS A 3 -6.16 14.90 12.50
CA LYS A 3 -6.09 14.52 13.93
C LYS A 3 -5.56 13.09 14.05
N PRO A 4 -4.96 12.69 15.19
CA PRO A 4 -4.65 11.29 15.44
C PRO A 4 -5.88 10.40 15.24
N TYR A 5 -5.69 9.24 14.64
CA TYR A 5 -6.77 8.30 14.32
C TYR A 5 -6.59 7.00 15.09
N ARG A 6 -7.66 6.54 15.74
CA ARG A 6 -7.79 5.21 16.34
C ARG A 6 -9.06 4.55 15.82
N PRO A 7 -9.01 3.31 15.32
CA PRO A 7 -10.19 2.57 14.93
C PRO A 7 -11.17 2.41 16.11
N SER A 8 -12.46 2.50 15.83
CA SER A 8 -13.52 2.40 16.83
C SER A 8 -13.75 0.97 17.31
N ASN A 9 -13.33 -0.02 16.50
CA ASN A 9 -13.47 -1.45 16.80
C ASN A 9 -12.50 -2.29 15.95
N GLY A 10 -12.47 -3.60 16.21
CA GLY A 10 -11.61 -4.56 15.52
C GLY A 10 -11.83 -4.61 14.01
N THR A 11 -13.09 -4.59 13.55
CA THR A 11 -13.42 -4.62 12.11
C THR A 11 -12.88 -3.41 11.37
N GLU A 12 -13.05 -2.21 11.94
CA GLU A 12 -12.49 -0.98 11.38
C GLU A 12 -10.96 -1.04 11.35
N GLY A 13 -10.35 -1.58 12.41
CA GLY A 13 -8.91 -1.80 12.49
C GLY A 13 -8.38 -2.74 11.40
N ASP A 14 -9.07 -3.86 11.17
CA ASP A 14 -8.70 -4.83 10.13
C ASP A 14 -8.79 -4.22 8.73
N ILE A 15 -9.85 -3.45 8.45
CA ILE A 15 -10.02 -2.75 7.17
C ILE A 15 -8.90 -1.72 6.97
N PHE A 16 -8.62 -0.91 8.00
CA PHE A 16 -7.55 0.08 7.96
C PHE A 16 -6.19 -0.56 7.73
N HIS A 17 -5.91 -1.67 8.42
CA HIS A 17 -4.67 -2.43 8.26
C HIS A 17 -4.51 -3.04 6.87
N ALA A 18 -5.56 -3.66 6.34
CA ALA A 18 -5.53 -4.24 5.01
C ALA A 18 -5.28 -3.17 3.93
N HIS A 19 -5.89 -2.00 4.08
CA HIS A 19 -5.77 -0.92 3.10
C HIS A 19 -4.41 -0.20 3.18
N TRP A 20 -3.90 0.06 4.39
CA TRP A 20 -2.75 0.96 4.58
C TRP A 20 -1.48 0.27 5.06
N CYS A 21 -1.58 -0.78 5.87
CA CYS A 21 -0.40 -1.37 6.52
C CYS A 21 0.16 -2.58 5.77
N ALA A 22 -0.66 -3.29 4.99
CA ALA A 22 -0.26 -4.47 4.23
C ALA A 22 0.85 -4.18 3.18
N HIS A 23 0.95 -2.95 2.69
CA HIS A 23 1.94 -2.52 1.70
C HIS A 23 2.85 -1.38 2.21
N CYS A 24 2.91 -1.17 3.53
CA CYS A 24 3.68 -0.08 4.10
C CYS A 24 5.19 -0.27 3.87
N THR A 25 5.88 0.75 3.34
CA THR A 25 7.33 0.72 3.08
C THR A 25 8.20 0.52 4.31
N LYS A 26 7.63 0.77 5.49
CA LYS A 26 8.31 0.60 6.78
C LYS A 26 8.25 -0.84 7.27
N ALA A 27 7.41 -1.69 6.69
CA ALA A 27 7.40 -3.12 6.98
C ALA A 27 8.64 -3.76 6.34
N LYS A 28 9.53 -4.33 7.15
CA LYS A 28 10.64 -5.14 6.65
C LYS A 28 10.12 -6.56 6.37
N PRO A 29 10.64 -7.26 5.34
CA PRO A 29 10.33 -8.67 5.14
C PRO A 29 10.60 -9.47 6.42
N GLY A 30 9.57 -10.16 6.93
CA GLY A 30 9.67 -10.96 8.15
C GLY A 30 9.56 -10.18 9.48
N ALA A 31 9.27 -8.87 9.46
CA ALA A 31 9.07 -8.08 10.67
C ALA A 31 7.72 -7.33 10.64
N PRO A 32 7.04 -7.19 11.80
CA PRO A 32 5.80 -6.42 11.88
C PRO A 32 6.02 -4.93 11.60
N CYS A 33 4.98 -4.25 11.12
CA CYS A 33 4.99 -2.80 11.00
C CYS A 33 5.02 -2.15 12.39
N MET A 34 6.11 -1.45 12.73
CA MET A 34 6.26 -0.84 14.06
C MET A 34 5.25 0.29 14.31
N ILE A 35 4.73 0.95 13.28
CA ILE A 35 3.67 1.96 13.39
C ILE A 35 2.37 1.31 13.89
N ALA A 36 1.97 0.20 13.27
CA ALA A 36 0.80 -0.56 13.71
C ALA A 36 1.01 -1.15 15.12
N GLY A 37 2.22 -1.64 15.41
CA GLY A 37 2.58 -2.10 16.75
C GLY A 37 2.43 -1.00 17.81
N ALA A 38 2.89 0.22 17.52
CA ALA A 38 2.74 1.36 18.43
C ALA A 38 1.26 1.73 18.65
N ALA A 39 0.41 1.71 17.61
CA ALA A 39 -1.03 1.97 17.74
C ALA A 39 -1.75 0.96 18.66
N PHE A 40 -1.24 -0.28 18.73
CA PHE A 40 -1.79 -1.31 19.62
C PHE A 40 -1.26 -1.22 21.05
N PHE A 41 -0.04 -0.71 21.24
CA PHE A 41 0.62 -0.67 22.54
C PHE A 41 0.30 0.61 23.32
N HIS A 42 0.09 1.73 22.62
CA HIS A 42 -0.10 3.05 23.21
C HIS A 42 -1.55 3.55 23.07
N ASP A 43 -1.97 4.37 24.03
CA ASP A 43 -3.22 5.13 23.92
C ASP A 43 -3.06 6.36 23.02
N ILE A 44 -4.18 6.84 22.43
CA ILE A 44 -4.17 7.91 21.41
C ILE A 44 -3.61 9.26 21.91
N GLU A 45 -3.61 9.48 23.22
CA GLU A 45 -3.10 10.70 23.85
C GLU A 45 -1.62 10.58 24.24
N GLU A 46 -1.03 9.38 24.15
CA GLU A 46 0.37 9.15 24.50
C GLU A 46 1.31 9.71 23.41
N PRO A 47 2.45 10.33 23.79
CA PRO A 47 3.45 10.81 22.84
C PRO A 47 3.96 9.76 21.85
N GLU A 48 3.93 8.50 22.25
CA GLU A 48 4.36 7.33 21.49
C GLU A 48 3.30 6.80 20.52
N TYR A 49 2.05 7.29 20.59
CA TYR A 49 1.03 6.96 19.61
C TYR A 49 1.49 7.40 18.21
N PRO A 50 1.31 6.58 17.17
CA PRO A 50 1.85 6.87 15.85
C PRO A 50 1.23 8.14 15.26
N LYS A 51 2.10 9.09 14.90
CA LYS A 51 1.72 10.35 14.24
C LYS A 51 1.28 10.12 12.80
N GLU A 52 1.59 8.96 12.24
CA GLU A 52 1.26 8.59 10.87
C GLU A 52 -0.20 8.20 10.70
N TRP A 53 -0.86 7.71 11.77
CA TRP A 53 -2.27 7.36 11.74
C TRP A 53 -3.09 8.61 11.98
N VAL A 54 -3.68 9.14 10.92
CA VAL A 54 -4.41 10.40 10.97
C VAL A 54 -5.78 10.28 10.32
N GLN A 55 -6.70 11.14 10.73
CA GLN A 55 -8.00 11.31 10.10
C GLN A 55 -8.19 12.79 9.74
N ASP A 56 -8.55 13.01 8.48
CA ASP A 56 -8.93 14.31 7.94
C ASP A 56 -10.22 14.19 7.11
N GLU A 57 -10.53 15.22 6.30
CA GLU A 57 -11.74 15.28 5.47
C GLU A 57 -11.82 14.13 4.45
N ASN A 58 -10.69 13.49 4.11
CA ASN A 58 -10.63 12.34 3.22
C ASN A 58 -10.76 10.99 3.94
N GLY A 59 -10.97 11.02 5.26
CA GLY A 59 -11.08 9.82 6.09
C GLY A 59 -9.75 9.40 6.74
N PRO A 60 -9.73 8.20 7.34
CA PRO A 60 -8.56 7.70 8.06
C PRO A 60 -7.48 7.20 7.09
N ARG A 61 -6.22 7.57 7.34
CA ARG A 61 -5.07 7.14 6.54
C ARG A 61 -3.78 6.98 7.35
N CYS A 62 -2.88 6.15 6.83
CA CYS A 62 -1.50 6.06 7.29
C CYS A 62 -0.60 6.91 6.38
N THR A 63 0.04 7.95 6.90
CA THR A 63 0.93 8.82 6.09
C THR A 63 2.25 8.16 5.69
N ALA A 64 2.60 7.01 6.27
CA ALA A 64 3.74 6.18 5.85
C ALA A 64 3.41 5.18 4.73
N PHE A 65 2.15 5.10 4.31
CA PHE A 65 1.77 4.28 3.16
C PHE A 65 2.44 4.77 1.88
N ASN A 66 2.84 3.83 1.03
CA ASN A 66 3.37 4.10 -0.30
C ASN A 66 2.50 3.38 -1.30
N ASP A 67 1.76 4.14 -2.09
CA ASP A 67 0.90 3.67 -3.17
C ASP A 67 1.70 3.19 -4.40
N LYS A 68 2.99 3.48 -4.46
CA LYS A 68 3.85 3.09 -5.57
C LYS A 68 4.16 1.60 -5.53
N VAL A 69 3.52 0.85 -6.43
CA VAL A 69 3.93 -0.52 -6.78
C VAL A 69 5.41 -0.51 -7.13
N GLN A 70 6.21 -1.20 -6.32
CA GLN A 70 7.63 -1.40 -6.60
C GLN A 70 7.75 -2.50 -7.65
N MET A 71 7.89 -2.12 -8.93
CA MET A 71 8.18 -3.08 -9.98
C MET A 71 9.64 -3.51 -9.90
N THR A 72 9.89 -4.82 -9.93
CA THR A 72 11.26 -5.33 -10.06
C THR A 72 11.74 -5.14 -11.50
N LYS A 73 13.07 -5.23 -11.71
CA LYS A 73 13.64 -5.27 -13.06
C LYS A 73 13.06 -6.42 -13.89
N ALA A 74 12.74 -7.54 -13.24
CA ALA A 74 12.12 -8.69 -13.89
C ALA A 74 10.69 -8.38 -14.35
N ASP A 75 9.89 -7.71 -13.50
CA ASP A 75 8.53 -7.31 -13.88
C ASP A 75 8.53 -6.34 -15.07
N VAL A 76 9.45 -5.38 -15.07
CA VAL A 76 9.60 -4.43 -16.19
C VAL A 76 10.03 -5.16 -17.47
N ALA A 77 10.98 -6.09 -17.37
CA ALA A 77 11.42 -6.89 -18.52
C ALA A 77 10.30 -7.79 -19.07
N TYR A 78 9.49 -8.38 -18.19
CA TYR A 78 8.36 -9.22 -18.58
C TYR A 78 7.26 -8.41 -19.30
N LEU A 79 6.91 -7.23 -18.78
CA LEU A 79 5.97 -6.33 -19.45
C LEU A 79 6.47 -5.89 -20.83
N ALA A 80 7.77 -5.60 -20.98
CA ALA A 80 8.36 -5.24 -22.27
C ALA A 80 8.25 -6.40 -23.28
N TRP A 81 8.65 -7.62 -22.87
CA TRP A 81 8.54 -8.80 -23.72
C TRP A 81 7.10 -9.10 -24.15
N MET A 82 6.12 -8.95 -23.25
CA MET A 82 4.70 -9.16 -23.61
C MET A 82 4.24 -8.17 -24.67
N ARG A 83 4.60 -6.89 -24.54
CA ARG A 83 4.26 -5.86 -25.53
C ARG A 83 4.86 -6.18 -26.90
N ASP A 84 6.13 -6.57 -26.93
CA ASP A 84 6.83 -6.92 -28.17
C ASP A 84 6.21 -8.16 -28.84
N ARG A 85 5.85 -9.18 -28.04
CA ARG A 85 5.18 -10.39 -28.54
C ARG A 85 3.82 -10.07 -29.14
N ASP A 86 3.01 -9.25 -28.46
CA ASP A 86 1.67 -8.93 -28.92
C ASP A 86 1.72 -8.08 -30.21
N ALA A 87 2.64 -7.11 -30.29
CA ALA A 87 2.91 -6.38 -31.53
C ALA A 87 3.36 -7.28 -32.68
N ALA A 88 4.19 -8.29 -32.39
CA ALA A 88 4.63 -9.27 -33.40
C ALA A 88 3.46 -10.15 -33.90
N ARG A 89 2.47 -10.45 -33.05
CA ARG A 89 1.26 -11.22 -33.44
C ARG A 89 0.31 -10.39 -34.29
N GLU A 90 0.11 -9.12 -33.97
CA GLU A 90 -0.71 -8.19 -34.76
C GLU A 90 -0.13 -7.97 -36.16
N ALA A 91 1.20 -7.81 -36.27
CA ALA A 91 1.88 -7.69 -37.56
C ALA A 91 1.70 -8.91 -38.49
N GLN A 92 1.45 -10.09 -37.90
CA GLN A 92 1.22 -11.34 -38.65
C GLN A 92 -0.27 -11.56 -39.00
N GLY A 93 -1.20 -10.79 -38.42
CA GLY A 93 -2.65 -10.93 -38.62
C GLY A 93 -3.25 -10.04 -39.72
N GLY A 94 -2.47 -9.16 -40.35
CA GLY A 94 -2.92 -8.18 -41.36
C GLY A 94 -2.97 -8.69 -42.80
N GLY A 95 -3.39 -9.94 -43.03
CA GLY A 95 -3.41 -10.54 -44.37
C GLY A 95 -4.54 -11.53 -44.57
N ASN A 96 -5.76 -11.03 -44.70
CA ASN A 96 -6.82 -11.72 -45.43
C ASN A 96 -7.72 -10.67 -46.08
N GLY A 97 -7.30 -10.22 -47.26
CA GLY A 97 -8.10 -9.52 -48.26
C GLY A 97 -7.99 -10.29 -49.57
#